data_AF-A0A0Q7E8W9-F1
#
_entry.id   AF-A0A0Q7E8W9-F1
#
_cell.length_a   1.000
_cell.length_b   1.000
_cell.length_c   1.000
_cell.angle_alpha   90.00
_cell.angle_beta   90.00
_cell.angle_gamma   90.00
#
_symmetry.space_group_name_H-M   'P 1'
#
loop_
_entity.id
_entity.type
_entity.pdbx_description
1 polymer ?
#
loop_
_entity_poly.entity_id
_entity_poly.type
_entity_poly.pdbx_seq_one_letter_code
_entity_poly.pdbx_strand_id
1 'polypeptide(L)'
;MLFLTALVALAACDTGVESRKEAVPAAEREAPAASAAPLTAAGPAASLTPDGDANLQWSASVVQLDALAKQGTLTTKLFGTAGGDPAMNGLYAHVAFFVSPADGWRVFRIGDFLGYRVLSEAPGRVDLEIEESTHDAASGQIGSRKRRVIIGWAAPTDGSPPTTVTVTPAQ
;
A
#
# COMPACT_ATOMS: atom_id res chain seq x y z
N MET A 1 -9.11 71.00 -29.12
CA MET A 1 -9.37 69.57 -28.81
C MET A 1 -8.46 69.18 -27.67
N LEU A 2 -9.06 68.98 -26.49
CA LEU A 2 -8.44 68.54 -25.25
C LEU A 2 -8.24 67.03 -25.36
N PHE A 3 -7.01 66.50 -25.27
CA PHE A 3 -6.79 65.07 -25.11
C PHE A 3 -6.31 64.77 -23.69
N LEU A 4 -7.15 64.00 -23.03
CA LEU A 4 -7.11 63.53 -21.66
C LEU A 4 -6.24 62.26 -21.58
N THR A 5 -5.28 62.29 -20.67
CA THR A 5 -4.79 61.21 -19.79
C THR A 5 -4.78 59.75 -20.28
N ALA A 6 -3.60 59.13 -20.29
CA ALA A 6 -3.40 57.76 -19.80
C ALA A 6 -1.94 57.58 -19.34
N LEU A 7 -1.72 57.61 -18.02
CA LEU A 7 -0.47 57.19 -17.37
C LEU A 7 -0.40 55.66 -17.44
N VAL A 8 0.56 55.14 -18.19
CA VAL A 8 0.94 53.72 -18.16
C VAL A 8 1.86 53.51 -16.96
N ALA A 9 1.33 52.96 -15.86
CA ALA A 9 2.15 52.49 -14.75
C ALA A 9 2.67 51.08 -15.06
N LEU A 10 3.92 50.98 -15.51
CA LEU A 10 4.70 49.74 -15.41
C LEU A 10 5.15 49.58 -13.95
N ALA A 11 4.51 48.69 -13.20
CA ALA A 11 5.06 48.13 -11.98
C ALA A 11 4.84 46.61 -12.02
N ALA A 12 5.71 45.92 -12.75
CA ALA A 12 5.78 44.47 -12.77
C ALA A 12 7.26 44.07 -12.81
N CYS A 13 7.81 43.76 -11.64
CA CYS A 13 8.84 42.76 -11.34
C CYS A 13 9.19 42.93 -9.86
N ASP A 14 8.25 42.60 -8.99
CA ASP A 14 8.57 42.37 -7.58
C ASP A 14 9.23 40.99 -7.52
N THR A 15 10.55 40.97 -7.41
CA THR A 15 11.36 39.77 -7.18
C THR A 15 11.10 39.29 -5.76
N GLY A 16 9.99 38.58 -5.57
CA GLY A 16 9.52 38.10 -4.27
C GLY A 16 9.05 36.66 -4.33
N VAL A 17 9.90 35.75 -4.81
CA VAL A 17 9.70 34.29 -4.68
C VAL A 17 10.90 33.68 -3.95
N GLU A 18 11.24 34.24 -2.80
CA GLU A 18 11.92 33.49 -1.75
C GLU A 18 11.12 33.67 -0.47
N SER A 19 10.91 32.59 0.27
CA SER A 19 10.15 32.51 1.52
C SER A 19 8.64 32.25 1.39
N ARG A 20 8.28 31.06 0.91
CA ARG A 20 7.23 30.24 1.54
C ARG A 20 7.68 28.78 1.61
N LYS A 21 8.80 28.54 2.29
CA LYS A 21 9.07 27.25 2.92
C LYS A 21 8.60 27.38 4.36
N GLU A 22 7.30 27.53 4.52
CA GLU A 22 6.68 27.45 5.84
C GLU A 22 6.87 26.00 6.29
N ALA A 23 7.83 25.81 7.18
CA ALA A 23 8.16 24.51 7.72
C ALA A 23 6.89 23.99 8.42
N VAL A 24 6.34 22.90 7.88
CA VAL A 24 5.31 22.12 8.57
C VAL A 24 5.82 21.89 10.00
N PRO A 25 5.07 22.31 11.04
CA PRO A 25 5.47 22.12 12.42
C PRO A 25 5.86 20.66 12.64
N ALA A 26 7.00 20.42 13.28
CA ALA A 26 7.52 19.08 13.56
C ALA A 26 6.57 18.21 14.41
N ALA A 27 5.47 18.78 14.90
CA ALA A 27 4.42 18.11 15.66
C ALA A 27 3.55 17.14 14.82
N GLU A 28 3.60 17.21 13.48
CA GLU A 28 2.82 16.32 12.59
C GLU A 28 3.72 15.44 11.70
N ARG A 29 4.92 15.10 12.18
CA ARG A 29 5.59 13.88 11.73
C ARG A 29 5.19 12.77 12.67
N GLU A 30 4.32 11.87 12.20
CA GLU A 30 4.22 10.53 12.76
C GLU A 30 5.64 9.99 12.96
N ALA A 31 5.96 9.65 14.20
CA ALA A 31 7.25 9.06 14.52
C ALA A 31 7.46 7.85 13.61
N PRO A 32 8.66 7.62 13.04
CA PRO A 32 8.93 6.41 12.29
C PRO A 32 8.50 5.23 13.14
N ALA A 33 7.56 4.42 12.63
CA ALA A 33 7.09 3.25 13.34
C ALA A 33 8.31 2.43 13.76
N ALA A 34 8.51 2.25 15.06
CA ALA A 34 9.58 1.42 15.58
C ALA A 34 9.48 0.05 14.90
N SER A 35 10.58 -0.42 14.32
CA SER A 35 10.62 -1.73 13.66
C SER A 35 10.15 -2.78 14.65
N ALA A 36 8.96 -3.33 14.43
CA ALA A 36 8.45 -4.43 15.24
C ALA A 36 9.37 -5.64 15.06
N ALA A 37 9.54 -6.44 16.12
CA ALA A 37 10.20 -7.74 16.00
C ALA A 37 9.46 -8.58 14.94
N PRO A 38 10.17 -9.41 14.14
CA PRO A 38 9.52 -10.28 13.17
C PRO A 38 8.52 -11.21 13.86
N LEU A 39 7.38 -11.43 13.21
CA LEU A 39 6.33 -12.29 13.72
C LEU A 39 6.74 -13.76 13.70
N THR A 40 6.08 -14.57 14.53
CA THR A 40 6.23 -16.04 14.50
C THR A 40 4.98 -16.67 13.92
N ALA A 41 5.15 -17.67 13.05
CA ALA A 41 4.03 -18.42 12.48
C ALA A 41 3.21 -19.10 13.59
N ALA A 42 1.89 -18.99 13.48
CA ALA A 42 0.91 -19.50 14.44
C ALA A 42 -0.03 -20.55 13.82
N GLY A 43 0.23 -20.98 12.58
CA GLY A 43 -0.60 -21.94 11.87
C GLY A 43 -0.04 -22.31 10.50
N PRO A 44 -0.74 -23.18 9.74
CA PRO A 44 -0.31 -23.57 8.41
C PRO A 44 -0.37 -22.41 7.43
N ALA A 45 0.56 -22.42 6.47
CA ALA A 45 0.60 -21.45 5.38
C ALA A 45 -0.41 -21.83 4.27
N ALA A 46 -1.17 -20.86 3.79
CA ALA A 46 -1.98 -20.99 2.59
C ALA A 46 -1.20 -20.48 1.38
N SER A 47 -1.15 -21.25 0.28
CA SER A 47 -0.50 -20.84 -0.96
C SER A 47 -1.46 -20.07 -1.86
N LEU A 48 -0.95 -19.02 -2.51
CA LEU A 48 -1.65 -18.17 -3.45
C LEU A 48 -1.03 -18.32 -4.84
N THR A 49 -1.89 -18.39 -5.84
CA THR A 49 -1.51 -18.29 -7.26
C THR A 49 -1.65 -16.85 -7.75
N PRO A 50 -0.98 -16.49 -8.86
CA PRO A 50 -1.18 -15.19 -9.48
C PRO A 50 -2.65 -14.94 -9.79
N ASP A 51 -3.08 -13.69 -9.67
CA ASP A 51 -4.39 -13.23 -10.10
C ASP A 51 -4.50 -13.32 -11.64
N GLY A 52 -5.67 -13.74 -12.11
CA GLY A 52 -5.95 -13.89 -13.54
C GLY A 52 -6.38 -12.60 -14.23
N ASP A 53 -6.72 -11.55 -13.48
CA ASP A 53 -7.10 -10.26 -14.06
C ASP A 53 -5.89 -9.44 -14.49
N ALA A 54 -5.63 -9.42 -15.80
CA ALA A 54 -4.54 -8.66 -16.40
C ALA A 54 -4.67 -7.14 -16.24
N ASN A 55 -5.87 -6.62 -15.95
CA ASN A 55 -6.12 -5.19 -15.81
C ASN A 55 -5.84 -4.66 -14.40
N LEU A 56 -5.69 -5.54 -13.41
CA LEU A 56 -5.50 -5.15 -12.02
C LEU A 56 -4.28 -4.25 -11.81
N GLN A 57 -3.23 -4.44 -12.62
CA GLN A 57 -2.03 -3.59 -12.60
C GLN A 57 -2.28 -2.13 -13.01
N TRP A 58 -3.40 -1.84 -13.68
CA TRP A 58 -3.81 -0.52 -14.16
C TRP A 58 -5.00 0.04 -13.36
N SER A 59 -5.35 -0.58 -12.24
CA SER A 59 -6.57 -0.26 -11.51
C SER A 59 -6.62 1.18 -11.02
N ALA A 60 -7.70 1.88 -11.35
CA ALA A 60 -7.99 3.21 -10.82
C ALA A 60 -8.56 3.17 -9.39
N SER A 61 -8.99 1.99 -8.91
CA SER A 61 -9.58 1.83 -7.58
C SER A 61 -8.53 1.67 -6.48
N VAL A 62 -7.24 1.89 -6.75
CA VAL A 62 -6.19 1.81 -5.74
C VAL A 62 -6.39 2.90 -4.70
N VAL A 63 -6.59 2.50 -3.44
CA VAL A 63 -6.81 3.39 -2.29
C VAL A 63 -5.70 3.32 -1.25
N GLN A 64 -4.84 2.30 -1.31
CA GLN A 64 -3.67 2.17 -0.47
C GLN A 64 -2.50 1.60 -1.29
N LEU A 65 -1.29 2.11 -1.07
CA LEU A 65 -0.08 1.69 -1.77
C LEU A 65 1.13 1.81 -0.85
N ASP A 66 1.85 0.70 -0.68
CA ASP A 66 3.08 0.60 0.10
C ASP A 66 4.18 -0.01 -0.78
N ALA A 67 5.24 0.76 -1.05
CA ALA A 67 6.43 0.24 -1.71
C ALA A 67 7.28 -0.57 -0.71
N LEU A 68 7.68 -1.79 -1.08
CA LEU A 68 8.48 -2.66 -0.22
C LEU A 68 9.95 -2.56 -0.61
N ALA A 69 10.71 -1.81 0.17
CA ALA A 69 12.08 -1.41 -0.17
C ALA A 69 13.12 -2.48 0.22
N LYS A 70 12.81 -3.42 1.11
CA LYS A 70 13.76 -4.43 1.62
C LYS A 70 13.66 -5.79 0.92
N GLN A 71 13.27 -5.79 -0.36
CA GLN A 71 13.07 -7.01 -1.15
C GLN A 71 14.25 -7.34 -2.09
N GLY A 72 15.42 -6.74 -1.85
CA GLY A 72 16.61 -6.96 -2.67
C GLY A 72 16.45 -6.38 -4.07
N THR A 73 16.62 -7.21 -5.10
CA THR A 73 16.47 -6.81 -6.51
C THR A 73 15.02 -6.81 -6.99
N LEU A 74 14.09 -7.38 -6.22
CA LEU A 74 12.68 -7.44 -6.59
C LEU A 74 12.00 -6.09 -6.34
N THR A 75 11.46 -5.50 -7.41
CA THR A 75 10.53 -4.38 -7.26
C THR A 75 9.18 -4.93 -6.80
N THR A 76 8.86 -4.70 -5.53
CA THR A 76 7.65 -5.26 -4.89
C THR A 76 6.80 -4.16 -4.27
N LYS A 77 5.48 -4.31 -4.36
CA LYS A 77 4.51 -3.38 -3.76
C LYS A 77 3.40 -4.17 -3.08
N LEU A 78 2.90 -3.63 -1.97
CA LEU A 78 1.56 -3.93 -1.49
C LEU A 78 0.62 -2.83 -1.94
N PHE A 79 -0.59 -3.20 -2.33
CA PHE A 79 -1.62 -2.23 -2.63
C PHE A 79 -3.01 -2.78 -2.31
N GLY A 80 -3.92 -1.87 -2.02
CA GLY A 80 -5.32 -2.17 -1.78
C GLY A 80 -6.21 -1.50 -2.82
N THR A 81 -7.18 -2.22 -3.36
CA THR A 81 -8.22 -1.64 -4.22
C THR A 81 -9.56 -1.60 -3.49
N ALA A 82 -10.27 -0.48 -3.61
CA ALA A 82 -11.67 -0.42 -3.24
C ALA A 82 -12.49 -1.30 -4.20
N GLY A 83 -13.21 -2.27 -3.66
CA GLY A 83 -13.99 -3.20 -4.47
C GLY A 83 -14.68 -4.32 -3.73
N GLY A 84 -14.40 -4.49 -2.44
CA GLY A 84 -15.17 -5.36 -1.55
C GLY A 84 -16.53 -4.76 -1.19
N ASP A 85 -17.35 -5.51 -0.45
CA ASP A 85 -18.57 -4.99 0.15
C ASP A 85 -18.19 -4.04 1.30
N PRO A 86 -18.41 -2.71 1.17
CA PRO A 86 -18.02 -1.77 2.20
C PRO A 86 -18.68 -2.01 3.56
N ALA A 87 -19.80 -2.75 3.60
CA ALA A 87 -20.48 -3.12 4.84
C ALA A 87 -19.80 -4.29 5.59
N MET A 88 -18.90 -5.02 4.92
CA MET A 88 -18.15 -6.15 5.49
C MET A 88 -16.65 -5.90 5.38
N ASN A 89 -16.04 -6.21 4.24
CA ASN A 89 -14.63 -5.92 3.96
C ASN A 89 -14.60 -5.21 2.61
N GLY A 90 -13.97 -4.03 2.56
CA GLY A 90 -14.00 -3.16 1.38
C GLY A 90 -12.68 -3.13 0.60
N LEU A 91 -11.60 -3.65 1.19
CA LEU A 91 -10.24 -3.53 0.70
C LEU A 91 -9.73 -4.88 0.21
N TYR A 92 -9.69 -5.06 -1.10
CA TYR A 92 -8.95 -6.17 -1.69
C TYR A 92 -7.46 -5.84 -1.63
N ALA A 93 -6.73 -6.54 -0.76
CA ALA A 93 -5.32 -6.36 -0.55
C ALA A 93 -4.50 -7.31 -1.44
N HIS A 94 -3.45 -6.78 -2.05
CA HIS A 94 -2.63 -7.49 -3.02
C HIS A 94 -1.14 -7.25 -2.77
N VAL A 95 -0.31 -8.23 -3.13
CA VAL A 95 1.13 -8.04 -3.35
C VAL A 95 1.42 -8.16 -4.85
N ALA A 96 2.26 -7.27 -5.37
CA ALA A 96 2.67 -7.29 -6.76
C ALA A 96 4.19 -7.23 -6.94
N PHE A 97 4.66 -7.97 -7.94
CA PHE A 97 6.05 -8.07 -8.34
C PHE A 97 6.19 -7.60 -9.77
N PHE A 98 7.08 -6.66 -10.02
CA PHE A 98 7.38 -6.25 -11.38
C PHE A 98 8.07 -7.38 -12.13
N VAL A 99 7.62 -7.68 -13.35
CA VAL A 99 8.20 -8.71 -14.22
C VAL A 99 9.12 -8.07 -15.24
N SER A 100 8.57 -7.24 -16.11
CA SER A 100 9.29 -6.51 -17.16
C SER A 100 8.39 -5.40 -17.70
N PRO A 101 8.91 -4.43 -18.49
CA PRO A 101 8.07 -3.45 -19.16
C PRO A 101 7.05 -4.06 -20.14
N ALA A 102 7.34 -5.25 -20.70
CA ALA A 102 6.46 -5.93 -21.64
C ALA A 102 5.39 -6.78 -20.93
N ASP A 103 5.76 -7.42 -19.82
CA ASP A 103 4.90 -8.35 -19.09
C ASP A 103 4.18 -7.69 -17.90
N GLY A 104 4.61 -6.48 -17.51
CA GLY A 104 3.99 -5.70 -16.46
C GLY A 104 4.22 -6.27 -15.06
N TRP A 105 3.14 -6.37 -14.29
CA TRP A 105 3.16 -6.84 -12.90
C TRP A 105 2.51 -8.21 -12.73
N ARG A 106 3.13 -9.07 -11.93
CA ARG A 106 2.50 -10.28 -11.40
C ARG A 106 1.88 -9.97 -10.05
N VAL A 107 0.57 -10.11 -9.95
CA VAL A 107 -0.21 -9.74 -8.78
C VAL A 107 -0.75 -10.99 -8.06
N PHE A 108 -0.81 -10.95 -6.74
CA PHE A 108 -1.41 -11.99 -5.91
C PHE A 108 -2.39 -11.33 -4.93
N ARG A 109 -3.63 -11.82 -4.86
CA ARG A 109 -4.60 -11.36 -3.86
C ARG A 109 -4.35 -12.03 -2.52
N ILE A 110 -4.05 -11.22 -1.51
CA ILE A 110 -3.76 -11.67 -0.15
C ILE A 110 -5.05 -11.90 0.62
N GLY A 111 -6.06 -11.07 0.39
CA GLY A 111 -7.34 -11.20 1.05
C GLY A 111 -8.27 -10.04 0.80
N ASP A 112 -9.28 -9.96 1.65
CA ASP A 112 -10.31 -8.92 1.67
C ASP A 112 -10.48 -8.46 3.11
N PHE A 113 -10.13 -7.20 3.37
CA PHE A 113 -9.95 -6.65 4.71
C PHE A 113 -10.68 -5.31 4.85
N LEU A 114 -10.79 -4.84 6.08
CA LEU A 114 -11.09 -3.44 6.38
C LEU A 114 -9.86 -2.56 6.16
N GLY A 115 -8.67 -3.09 6.48
CA GLY A 115 -7.40 -2.40 6.33
C GLY A 115 -6.21 -3.31 6.61
N TYR A 116 -5.02 -2.84 6.24
CA TYR A 116 -3.77 -3.50 6.63
C TYR A 116 -2.69 -2.47 6.98
N ARG A 117 -1.73 -2.89 7.79
CA ARG A 117 -0.53 -2.12 8.15
C ARG A 117 0.70 -3.01 8.07
N VAL A 118 1.73 -2.50 7.39
CA VAL A 118 3.05 -3.16 7.35
C VAL A 118 3.73 -3.02 8.71
N LEU A 119 4.10 -4.14 9.32
CA LEU A 119 4.81 -4.19 10.60
C LEU A 119 6.32 -4.31 10.38
N SER A 120 6.73 -5.17 9.45
CA SER A 120 8.12 -5.37 9.09
C SER A 120 8.23 -5.92 7.66
N GLU A 121 9.40 -5.73 7.05
CA GLU A 121 9.76 -6.32 5.77
C GLU A 121 11.20 -6.84 5.80
N ALA A 122 11.40 -7.98 5.15
CA ALA A 122 12.69 -8.63 4.92
C ALA A 122 12.67 -9.29 3.53
N PRO A 123 13.82 -9.69 2.96
CA PRO A 123 13.84 -10.37 1.67
C PRO A 123 12.93 -11.60 1.67
N GLY A 124 11.95 -11.64 0.76
CA GLY A 124 11.01 -12.76 0.64
C GLY A 124 9.88 -12.75 1.67
N ARG A 125 9.70 -11.66 2.42
CA ARG A 125 8.81 -11.64 3.58
C ARG A 125 8.26 -10.25 3.93
N VAL A 126 6.98 -10.21 4.29
CA VAL A 126 6.34 -9.05 4.89
C VAL A 126 5.45 -9.50 6.03
N ASP A 127 5.57 -8.84 7.17
CA ASP A 127 4.70 -9.05 8.31
C ASP A 127 3.63 -7.97 8.33
N LEU A 128 2.36 -8.38 8.38
CA LEU A 128 1.22 -7.48 8.35
C LEU A 128 0.36 -7.63 9.61
N GLU A 129 -0.15 -6.50 10.08
CA GLU A 129 -1.39 -6.47 10.85
C GLU A 129 -2.54 -6.20 9.88
N ILE A 130 -3.57 -7.04 9.93
CA ILE A 130 -4.79 -6.90 9.14
C ILE A 130 -5.96 -6.62 10.09
N GLU A 131 -6.91 -5.83 9.62
CA GLU A 131 -8.20 -5.64 10.27
C GLU A 131 -9.29 -6.22 9.38
N GLU A 132 -10.14 -7.08 9.95
CA GLU A 132 -11.21 -7.77 9.23
C GLU A 132 -12.52 -7.69 10.00
N SER A 133 -13.63 -7.63 9.27
CA SER A 133 -14.95 -7.70 9.87
C SER A 133 -15.23 -9.08 10.45
N THR A 134 -15.94 -9.07 11.57
CA THR A 134 -16.44 -10.28 12.24
C THR A 134 -17.96 -10.23 12.27
N HIS A 135 -18.61 -11.33 11.95
CA HIS A 135 -20.05 -11.47 12.09
C HIS A 135 -20.36 -12.49 13.20
N ASP A 136 -21.05 -12.03 14.25
CA ASP A 136 -21.59 -12.91 15.27
C ASP A 136 -22.98 -13.38 14.83
N ALA A 137 -23.08 -14.65 14.44
CA ALA A 137 -24.32 -15.21 13.89
C ALA A 137 -25.46 -15.32 14.93
N ALA A 138 -25.15 -15.31 16.23
CA ALA A 138 -26.16 -15.45 17.29
C ALA A 138 -26.85 -14.12 17.61
N SER A 139 -26.10 -13.03 17.58
CA SER A 139 -26.57 -11.66 17.89
C SER A 139 -26.79 -10.80 16.66
N GLY A 140 -26.33 -11.23 15.48
CA GLY A 140 -26.35 -10.46 14.25
C GLY A 140 -25.44 -9.23 14.28
N GLN A 141 -24.56 -9.11 15.28
CA GLN A 141 -23.67 -7.98 15.42
C GLN A 141 -22.47 -8.12 14.47
N ILE A 142 -22.16 -7.02 13.79
CA ILE A 142 -20.93 -6.85 13.02
C ILE A 142 -19.93 -6.10 13.89
N GLY A 143 -18.76 -6.68 14.05
CA GLY A 143 -17.60 -6.06 14.72
C GLY A 143 -16.38 -6.09 13.82
N SER A 144 -15.23 -5.70 14.36
CA SER A 144 -13.94 -5.90 13.71
C SER A 144 -12.98 -6.63 14.64
N ARG A 145 -11.98 -7.29 14.05
CA ARG A 145 -10.84 -7.82 14.79
C ARG A 145 -9.54 -7.54 14.05
N LYS A 146 -8.48 -7.36 14.82
CA LYS A 146 -7.11 -7.30 14.31
C LYS A 146 -6.45 -8.66 14.40
N ARG A 147 -5.71 -9.03 13.37
CA ARG A 147 -4.90 -10.25 13.29
C ARG A 147 -3.58 -9.96 12.63
N ARG A 148 -2.63 -10.87 12.80
CA ARG A 148 -1.32 -10.76 12.18
C ARG A 148 -1.08 -11.91 11.22
N VAL A 149 -0.45 -11.59 10.10
CA VAL A 149 -0.10 -12.55 9.05
C VAL A 149 1.31 -12.30 8.53
N ILE A 150 1.96 -13.38 8.11
CA ILE A 150 3.22 -13.35 7.38
C ILE A 150 2.90 -13.62 5.91
N ILE A 151 3.26 -12.68 5.05
CA ILE A 151 3.27 -12.87 3.60
C ILE A 151 4.68 -13.30 3.21
N GLY A 152 4.81 -14.47 2.59
CA GLY A 152 6.09 -15.07 2.28
C GLY A 152 6.20 -15.50 0.82
N TRP A 153 7.40 -15.48 0.27
CA TRP A 153 7.71 -16.05 -1.04
C TRP A 153 9.18 -16.46 -1.09
N ALA A 154 9.49 -17.43 -1.95
CA ALA A 154 10.89 -17.69 -2.28
C ALA A 154 11.41 -16.49 -3.08
N ALA A 155 12.47 -15.83 -2.58
CA ALA A 155 13.16 -14.77 -3.30
C ALA A 155 14.26 -15.40 -4.19
N PRO A 156 14.06 -15.50 -5.51
CA PRO A 156 15.03 -16.14 -6.39
C PRO A 156 16.30 -15.27 -6.49
N THR A 157 17.47 -15.90 -6.53
CA THR A 157 18.76 -15.18 -6.62
C THR A 157 18.97 -14.46 -7.95
N ASP A 158 18.24 -14.88 -8.99
CA ASP A 158 18.25 -14.25 -10.31
C ASP A 158 17.31 -13.03 -10.41
N GLY A 159 16.60 -12.69 -9.32
CA GLY A 159 15.64 -11.59 -9.30
C GLY A 159 14.36 -11.86 -10.07
N SER A 160 14.09 -13.11 -10.48
CA SER A 160 12.84 -13.46 -11.13
C SER A 160 11.66 -13.28 -10.17
N PRO A 161 10.50 -12.79 -10.66
CA PRO A 161 9.32 -12.63 -9.82
C PRO A 161 8.83 -14.01 -9.35
N PRO A 162 8.36 -14.14 -8.09
CA PRO A 162 7.89 -15.41 -7.56
C PRO A 162 6.66 -15.91 -8.31
N THR A 163 6.51 -17.23 -8.40
CA THR A 163 5.33 -17.88 -9.00
C THR A 163 4.26 -18.22 -7.96
N THR A 164 4.61 -18.15 -6.68
CA THR A 164 3.75 -18.49 -5.55
C THR A 164 4.05 -17.56 -4.39
N VAL A 165 3.00 -17.13 -3.69
CA VAL A 165 3.07 -16.41 -2.42
C VAL A 165 2.36 -17.25 -1.37
N THR A 166 2.79 -17.18 -0.12
CA THR A 166 2.12 -17.81 1.02
C THR A 166 1.60 -16.78 2.00
N VAL A 167 0.44 -17.04 2.59
CA VAL A 167 -0.13 -16.28 3.71
C VAL A 167 -0.19 -17.19 4.93
N THR A 168 0.47 -16.79 6.01
CA THR A 168 0.58 -17.61 7.22
C THR A 168 0.03 -16.82 8.42
N PRO A 169 -0.92 -17.37 9.20
CA PRO A 169 -1.32 -16.76 10.48
C PRO A 169 -0.11 -16.60 11.41
N ALA A 170 -0.05 -15.52 12.18
CA ALA A 170 1.12 -15.22 13.01
C ALA A 170 0.80 -14.47 14.30
N GLN A 171 1.77 -14.41 15.21
CA GLN A 171 1.71 -13.72 16.51
C GLN A 171 2.99 -12.95 16.81
#